data_AF-A0A7S9R767-F1
#
_entry.id   AF-A0A7S9R767-F1
#
_cell.length_a   1.000
_cell.length_b   1.000
_cell.length_c   1.000
_cell.angle_alpha   90.00
_cell.angle_beta   90.00
_cell.angle_gamma   90.00
#
_symmetry.space_group_name_H-M   'P 1'
#
loop_
_entity.id
_entity.type
_entity.pdbx_description
1 polymer ?
#
loop_
_entity_poly.entity_id
_entity_poly.type
_entity_poly.pdbx_seq_one_letter_code
_entity_poly.pdbx_strand_id
1 'polypeptide(L)' 'MALKRQASPDTSVIYIDEFKGNIEKEKYQLAMYDKNRKLVDILRNRHSQTIKNIINEFEIQPQVVVMDMFKPFRSVK' A
#
# COMPACT_ATOMS: atom_id res chain seq x y z
N MET A 1 19.99 -8.86 -20.17
CA MET A 1 19.80 -7.50 -19.61
C MET A 1 19.22 -7.64 -18.22
N ALA A 2 20.02 -7.45 -17.17
CA ALA A 2 19.48 -7.40 -15.81
C ALA A 2 18.73 -6.08 -15.65
N LEU A 3 17.43 -6.12 -15.35
CA LEU A 3 16.72 -4.94 -14.89
C LEU A 3 17.51 -4.41 -13.68
N LYS A 4 17.99 -3.17 -13.82
CA LYS A 4 18.66 -2.43 -12.74
C LYS A 4 17.71 -2.48 -11.55
N ARG A 5 18.07 -3.21 -10.48
CA ARG A 5 17.29 -3.23 -9.24
C ARG A 5 17.10 -1.77 -8.83
N GLN A 6 15.85 -1.30 -8.95
CA GLN A 6 15.44 0.00 -8.47
C GLN A 6 15.85 0.05 -6.99
N ALA A 7 16.50 1.13 -6.56
CA ALA A 7 16.86 1.30 -5.15
C ALA A 7 15.64 0.98 -4.29
N SER A 8 15.83 0.18 -3.23
CA SER A 8 14.76 -0.25 -2.34
C SER A 8 13.88 0.95 -1.97
N PRO A 9 12.54 0.85 -2.11
CA PRO A 9 11.66 1.97 -1.83
C PRO A 9 11.85 2.44 -0.39
N ASP A 10 11.95 3.76 -0.20
CA ASP A 10 12.05 4.32 1.14
C ASP A 10 10.63 4.45 1.72
N THR A 11 10.28 3.46 2.53
CA THR A 11 8.95 3.28 3.13
C THR A 11 8.82 3.94 4.51
N SER A 12 9.75 4.82 4.89
CA SER A 12 9.61 5.64 6.12
C SER A 12 8.30 6.44 6.13
N VAL A 13 7.85 6.87 4.95
CA VAL A 13 6.51 7.41 4.70
C VAL A 13 5.85 6.58 3.63
N ILE A 14 4.60 6.16 3.87
CA ILE A 14 3.77 5.49 2.88
C ILE A 14 2.53 6.30 2.61
N TYR A 15 2.24 6.50 1.32
CA TYR A 15 0.96 7.03 0.87
C TYR A 15 0.10 5.88 0.35
N ILE A 16 -1.17 5.84 0.77
CA ILE A 16 -2.13 4.86 0.27
C ILE A 16 -3.36 5.59 -0.25
N ASP A 17 -3.72 5.33 -1.50
CA ASP A 17 -4.86 5.94 -2.17
C ASP A 17 -5.83 4.88 -2.71
N GLU A 18 -7.14 5.13 -2.60
CA GLU A 18 -8.18 4.23 -3.11
C GLU A 18 -8.56 4.61 -4.53
N PHE A 19 -8.64 3.63 -5.42
CA PHE A 19 -9.16 3.83 -6.76
C PHE A 19 -10.09 2.68 -7.17
N LYS A 20 -10.95 2.93 -8.16
CA LYS A 20 -11.83 1.91 -8.73
C LYS A 20 -11.09 1.05 -9.74
N GLY A 21 -11.33 -0.25 -9.69
CA GLY A 21 -10.84 -1.20 -10.68
C GLY A 21 -11.56 -2.54 -10.51
N ASN A 22 -10.95 -3.63 -10.98
CA ASN A 22 -11.61 -4.92 -11.12
C ASN A 22 -10.70 -6.13 -10.85
N ILE A 23 -9.57 -5.92 -10.16
CA ILE A 23 -8.65 -7.01 -9.78
C ILE A 23 -9.43 -8.03 -8.95
N GLU A 24 -9.39 -9.31 -9.33
CA GLU A 24 -10.08 -10.41 -8.61
C GLU A 24 -11.59 -10.18 -8.36
N LYS A 25 -12.26 -9.42 -9.25
CA LYS A 25 -13.68 -9.01 -9.12
C LYS A 25 -13.96 -8.03 -7.97
N GLU A 26 -12.92 -7.47 -7.36
CA GLU A 26 -13.02 -6.42 -6.35
C GLU A 26 -13.25 -5.06 -7.00
N LYS A 27 -14.17 -4.26 -6.44
CA LYS A 27 -14.55 -2.94 -6.98
C LYS A 27 -13.53 -1.83 -6.72
N TYR A 28 -12.76 -1.97 -5.64
CA TYR A 28 -11.85 -0.93 -5.15
C TYR A 28 -10.50 -1.55 -4.82
N GLN A 29 -9.44 -0.89 -5.27
CA GLN A 29 -8.04 -1.25 -5.05
C GLN A 29 -7.32 -0.13 -4.31
N LEU A 30 -6.14 -0.43 -3.76
CA LEU A 30 -5.28 0.57 -3.14
C LEU A 30 -3.97 0.68 -3.87
N ALA A 31 -3.55 1.89 -4.22
CA ALA A 31 -2.21 2.16 -4.70
C ALA A 31 -1.33 2.59 -3.51
N MET A 32 -0.20 1.93 -3.34
CA MET A 32 0.78 2.22 -2.29
C MET A 32 1.99 2.92 -2.90
N TYR A 33 2.43 4.02 -2.29
CA TYR A 33 3.59 4.79 -2.75
C TYR A 33 4.60 5.02 -1.63
N ASP A 34 5.88 5.13 -2.00
CA ASP A 34 6.99 5.46 -1.12
C ASP A 34 7.00 6.97 -0.78
N LYS A 35 7.96 7.41 0.05
CA LYS A 35 8.09 8.83 0.43
C LYS A 35 8.28 9.77 -0.77
N ASN A 36 8.82 9.27 -1.88
CA ASN A 36 9.08 10.03 -3.11
C ASN A 36 7.91 9.94 -4.10
N ARG A 37 6.76 9.38 -3.67
CA ARG A 37 5.57 9.10 -4.47
C ARG A 37 5.82 8.15 -5.65
N LYS A 38 6.80 7.26 -5.53
CA LYS A 38 6.99 6.15 -6.45
C LYS A 38 6.07 5.00 -6.05
N LEU A 39 5.41 4.40 -7.04
CA LEU A 39 4.55 3.25 -6.82
C LEU A 39 5.37 2.10 -6.22
N VAL A 40 4.94 1.62 -5.06
CA VAL A 40 5.46 0.44 -4.38
C VAL A 40 4.67 -0.78 -4.84
N ASP A 41 3.35 -0.71 -4.74
CA ASP A 41 2.47 -1.82 -5.10
C ASP A 41 1.02 -1.38 -5.35
N ILE A 42 0.22 -2.24 -5.98
CA ILE A 42 -1.23 -2.12 -6.15
C ILE A 42 -1.91 -3.30 -5.45
N LEU A 43 -2.60 -3.01 -4.35
CA LEU A 43 -3.31 -4.01 -3.57
C LEU A 43 -4.66 -4.30 -4.19
N ARG A 44 -4.98 -5.60 -4.30
CA ARG A 44 -6.24 -6.10 -4.87
C ARG A 44 -7.51 -5.56 -4.22
N ASN A 45 -7.47 -5.21 -2.93
CA ASN A 45 -8.60 -4.68 -2.18
C ASN A 45 -8.15 -3.85 -0.98
N ARG A 46 -9.12 -3.19 -0.33
CA ARG A 46 -8.92 -2.34 0.85
C ARG A 46 -9.04 -3.07 2.20
N HIS A 47 -9.07 -4.40 2.21
CA HIS A 47 -9.19 -5.13 3.47
C HIS A 47 -7.93 -4.94 4.31
N SER A 48 -8.10 -4.66 5.59
CA SER A 48 -6.99 -4.44 6.53
C SER A 48 -6.02 -5.63 6.56
N GLN A 49 -6.51 -6.85 6.38
CA GLN A 49 -5.66 -8.05 6.30
C GLN A 49 -4.75 -8.04 5.07
N THR A 50 -5.23 -7.59 3.91
CA THR A 50 -4.43 -7.48 2.68
C THR A 50 -3.29 -6.49 2.87
N ILE A 51 -3.58 -5.36 3.48
CA ILE A 51 -2.59 -4.32 3.79
C ILE A 51 -1.55 -4.83 4.80
N LYS A 52 -1.99 -5.48 5.88
CA LYS A 52 -1.09 -6.09 6.88
C LYS A 52 -0.17 -7.14 6.25
N ASN A 53 -0.69 -8.00 5.38
CA ASN A 53 0.10 -9.03 4.72
C ASN A 53 1.21 -8.41 3.88
N ILE A 54 0.90 -7.39 3.08
CA ILE A 54 1.88 -6.68 2.24
C ILE A 54 2.94 -5.96 3.08
N ILE A 55 2.53 -5.29 4.17
CA ILE A 55 3.46 -4.64 5.09
C ILE A 55 4.44 -5.67 5.68
N ASN A 56 3.95 -6.83 6.08
CA ASN A 56 4.79 -7.89 6.64
C ASN A 56 5.69 -8.55 5.59
N GLU A 57 5.16 -8.85 4.39
CA GLU A 57 5.88 -9.50 3.30
C GLU A 57 7.06 -8.67 2.81
N PHE A 58 6.89 -7.36 2.71
CA PHE A 58 7.95 -6.44 2.31
C PHE A 58 8.76 -5.88 3.49
N GLU A 59 8.56 -6.41 4.71
CA GLU A 59 9.23 -5.96 5.94
C GLU A 59 9.16 -4.43 6.14
N ILE A 60 8.03 -3.84 5.75
CA ILE A 60 7.83 -2.40 5.75
C ILE A 60 7.56 -1.92 7.17
N GLN A 61 8.32 -0.93 7.63
CA GLN A 61 8.14 -0.29 8.94
C GLN A 61 7.92 1.22 8.78
N PRO A 62 6.71 1.65 8.37
CA PRO A 62 6.45 3.07 8.13
C PRO A 62 6.38 3.83 9.45
N GLN A 63 7.04 4.99 9.48
CA GLN A 63 6.92 5.94 10.58
C GLN A 63 5.66 6.79 10.42
N VAL A 64 5.29 7.07 9.16
CA VAL A 64 4.10 7.84 8.81
C VAL A 64 3.33 7.10 7.72
N VAL A 65 2.03 6.91 7.94
CA VAL A 65 1.09 6.44 6.91
C VAL A 65 0.12 7.57 6.60
N VAL A 66 0.08 7.97 5.34
CA VAL A 66 -0.85 8.96 4.82
C VAL A 66 -1.88 8.22 3.98
N MET A 67 -3.12 8.21 4.44
CA MET A 67 -4.22 7.57 3.73
C MET A 67 -5.50 8.36 3.95
N ASP A 68 -6.38 8.38 2.94
CA ASP A 68 -7.74 8.87 3.17
C ASP A 68 -8.49 7.86 4.06
N MET A 69 -9.21 8.36 5.06
CA MET A 69 -9.70 7.50 6.13
C MET A 69 -10.83 6.58 5.65
N PHE A 70 -10.53 5.30 5.51
CA PHE A 70 -11.56 4.26 5.43
C PHE A 70 -12.06 3.89 6.84
N LYS A 71 -13.38 3.81 7.05
CA LYS A 71 -14.04 3.50 8.35
C LYS A 71 -13.38 2.38 9.20
N PRO A 72 -12.87 1.28 8.64
CA PRO A 72 -12.22 0.20 9.39
C PRO A 72 -10.94 0.61 10.13
N PHE A 73 -10.22 1.64 9.70
CA PHE A 73 -9.03 2.12 10.41
C PHE A 73 -9.35 2.83 11.73
N ARG A 74 -10.60 3.27 11.94
CA ARG A 74 -11.07 3.81 13.22
C ARG A 74 -11.33 2.73 14.28
N SER A 75 -11.47 1.46 13.92
CA SER A 75 -11.87 0.40 14.87
C SER A 75 -10.70 -0.43 15.41
N VAL A 76 -9.47 0.09 15.36
CA VAL A 76 -8.34 -0.51 16.08
C VAL A 76 -8.50 -0.08 17.55
N LYS A 77 -9.18 -0.92 18.34
CA LYS A 77 -9.08 -0.91 19.80
C LYS A 77 -7.85 -1.71 20.23
#